data_AF-A0A2A4V5J3-F1
#
_entry.id   AF-A0A2A4V5J3-F1
#
_cell.length_a   1.000
_cell.length_b   1.000
_cell.length_c   1.000
_cell.angle_alpha   90.00
_cell.angle_beta   90.00
_cell.angle_gamma   90.00
#
_symmetry.space_group_name_H-M   'P 1'
#
loop_
_entity.id
_entity.type
_entity.pdbx_description
1 polymer ?
#
loop_
_entity_poly.entity_id
_entity_poly.type
_entity_poly.pdbx_seq_one_letter_code
_entity_poly.pdbx_strand_id
1 'polypeptide(L)' 'MLMFVAEIAFLLELALIAWGLIIFGKAETKDNKYQKLAGWILIIGSTLTMLCTLYFSMRYMGQGGFELAMRSNMVLA' A
#
# COMPACT_ATOMS: atom_id res chain seq x y z
N MET A 1 14.13 -7.30 7.05
CA MET A 1 13.97 -5.97 6.43
C MET A 1 12.74 -5.84 5.53
N LEU A 2 12.36 -6.83 4.70
CA LEU A 2 11.20 -6.73 3.79
C LEU A 2 9.86 -6.40 4.47
N MET A 3 9.62 -6.90 5.68
CA MET A 3 8.37 -6.66 6.40
C MET A 3 8.19 -5.20 6.81
N PHE A 4 9.27 -4.53 7.24
CA PHE A 4 9.25 -3.10 7.58
C PHE A 4 8.95 -2.23 6.35
N VAL A 5 9.49 -2.61 5.18
CA VAL A 5 9.19 -1.93 3.92
C VAL A 5 7.73 -2.15 3.52
N ALA A 6 7.19 -3.36 3.72
CA ALA A 6 5.79 -3.65 3.43
C ALA A 6 4.83 -2.83 4.33
N GLU A 7 5.13 -2.66 5.62
CA GLU A 7 4.32 -1.82 6.50
C GLU A 7 4.39 -0.33 6.14
N ILE A 8 5.57 0.18 5.77
CA ILE A 8 5.70 1.56 5.28
C ILE A 8 4.92 1.76 3.98
N ALA A 9 5.02 0.82 3.04
CA ALA A 9 4.27 0.88 1.79
C ALA A 9 2.77 0.91 2.06
N PHE A 10 2.29 0.05 2.97
CA PHE A 10 0.88 -0.02 3.34
C PHE A 10 0.36 1.27 4.00
N LEU A 11 1.15 1.88 4.90
CA LEU A 11 0.83 3.18 5.50
C LEU A 11 0.77 4.30 4.46
N LEU A 12 1.70 4.28 3.49
CA LEU A 12 1.77 5.26 2.43
C LEU A 12 0.60 5.11 1.45
N GLU A 13 0.18 3.89 1.14
CA GLU A 13 -1.02 3.58 0.36
C GLU A 13 -2.30 4.09 1.05
N LEU A 14 -2.45 3.85 2.36
CA LEU A 14 -3.57 4.39 3.14
C LEU A 14 -3.60 5.93 3.12
N ALA A 15 -2.45 6.57 3.26
CA ALA A 15 -2.35 8.03 3.18
C ALA A 15 -2.74 8.55 1.78
N LEU A 16 -2.34 7.86 0.71
CA LEU A 16 -2.72 8.20 -0.67
C LEU A 16 -4.22 8.02 -0.92
N ILE A 17 -4.84 6.96 -0.39
CA ILE A 17 -6.30 6.76 -0.47
C ILE A 17 -7.04 7.88 0.24
N ALA A 18 -6.62 8.23 1.46
CA ALA A 18 -7.20 9.33 2.23
C ALA A 18 -7.07 10.67 1.48
N TRP A 19 -5.90 10.93 0.89
CA TRP A 19 -5.67 12.14 0.10
C TRP A 19 -6.51 12.17 -1.18
N GLY A 20 -6.61 11.04 -1.89
CA GLY A 20 -7.47 10.88 -3.06
C GLY A 20 -8.94 11.16 -2.76
N LEU A 21 -9.43 10.71 -1.60
CA LEU A 21 -10.81 10.95 -1.15
C LEU A 21 -11.05 12.43 -0.80
N ILE A 22 -10.09 13.10 -0.15
CA ILE A 22 -10.16 14.54 0.14
C ILE A 22 -10.20 15.35 -1.17
N ILE A 23 -9.36 15.02 -2.14
CA ILE A 23 -9.36 15.67 -3.46
C ILE A 23 -10.70 15.44 -4.17
N PHE A 24 -11.21 14.21 -4.14
CA PHE A 24 -12.48 13.86 -4.77
C PHE A 24 -13.65 14.64 -4.15
N GLY A 25 -13.73 14.71 -2.82
CA GLY A 25 -14.78 15.48 -2.11
C GLY A 25 -14.69 17.00 -2.36
N LYS A 26 -13.47 17.55 -2.48
CA LYS A 26 -13.26 18.95 -2.89
C LYS A 26 -13.60 19.21 -4.36
N ALA A 27 -13.44 18.21 -5.23
CA ALA A 27 -13.76 18.33 -6.65
C ALA A 27 -15.28 18.39 -6.87
N GLU A 28 -16.05 17.68 -6.05
CA GLU A 28 -17.51 17.65 -6.11
C GLU A 28 -18.13 19.03 -5.84
N THR A 29 -17.50 19.83 -4.98
CA THR A 29 -17.95 21.20 -4.64
C THR A 29 -17.59 22.25 -5.69
N LYS A 30 -16.68 21.97 -6.63
CA LYS A 30 -16.19 22.95 -7.63
C LYS A 30 -16.47 22.56 -9.09
N ASP A 31 -17.23 21.50 -9.34
CA ASP A 31 -17.52 20.91 -10.67
C ASP A 31 -16.28 20.78 -11.58
N ASN A 32 -15.12 20.50 -10.99
CA ASN A 32 -13.88 20.41 -11.75
C ASN A 32 -13.60 18.95 -12.14
N LYS A 33 -13.97 18.61 -13.38
CA LYS A 33 -13.86 17.25 -13.97
C LYS A 33 -12.46 16.66 -13.85
N TYR A 34 -11.41 17.48 -13.93
CA TYR A 34 -10.02 17.02 -13.83
C TYR A 34 -9.64 16.59 -12.41
N GLN A 35 -10.12 17.32 -11.38
CA GLN A 35 -9.85 16.95 -9.98
C GLN A 35 -10.63 15.70 -9.58
N LYS A 36 -11.83 15.52 -10.12
CA LYS A 36 -12.63 14.30 -9.91
C LYS A 36 -11.95 13.07 -10.51
N LEU A 37 -11.41 13.21 -11.72
CA LEU A 37 -10.63 12.15 -12.38
C LEU A 37 -9.35 11.82 -11.59
N ALA A 38 -8.60 12.84 -11.16
CA ALA A 38 -7.38 12.66 -10.38
C ALA A 38 -7.63 11.94 -9.04
N GLY A 39 -8.71 12.32 -8.33
CA GLY A 39 -9.13 11.63 -7.11
C GLY A 39 -9.49 10.16 -7.37
N TRP A 40 -10.20 9.88 -8.47
CA TRP A 40 -10.57 8.52 -8.84
C TRP A 40 -9.34 7.65 -9.20
N ILE A 41 -8.40 8.19 -9.97
CA ILE A 41 -7.15 7.51 -10.33
C ILE A 41 -6.33 7.17 -9.08
N LEU A 42 -6.23 8.11 -8.13
CA LEU A 42 -5.53 7.88 -6.86
C LEU A 42 -6.17 6.76 -6.06
N ILE A 43 -7.50 6.77 -5.91
CA ILE A 43 -8.22 5.76 -5.13
C ILE A 43 -8.07 4.36 -5.74
N ILE A 44 -8.29 4.19 -7.06
CA ILE A 44 -8.10 2.88 -7.69
C ILE A 44 -6.63 2.47 -7.64
N GLY A 45 -5.73 3.38 -8.03
CA GLY A 45 -4.31 3.09 -8.16
C GLY A 45 -3.75 2.55 -6.84
N SER A 46 -4.03 3.26 -5.75
CA SER A 46 -3.63 2.85 -4.40
C SER A 46 -4.34 1.59 -3.92
N THR A 47 -5.60 1.36 -4.30
CA THR A 47 -6.30 0.10 -3.97
C THR A 47 -5.66 -1.10 -4.67
N LEU A 48 -5.27 -0.94 -5.93
CA LEU A 48 -4.66 -2.01 -6.72
C LEU A 48 -3.27 -2.37 -6.20
N THR A 49 -2.45 -1.37 -5.85
CA THR A 49 -1.14 -1.60 -5.26
C THR A 49 -1.28 -2.21 -3.87
N MET A 50 -2.25 -1.78 -3.06
CA MET A 50 -2.51 -2.34 -1.73
C MET A 50 -2.87 -3.82 -1.81
N LEU A 51 -3.70 -4.23 -2.78
CA LEU A 51 -3.99 -5.65 -3.03
C LEU A 51 -2.75 -6.43 -3.44
N CYS A 52 -1.86 -5.84 -4.25
CA CYS A 52 -0.59 -6.45 -4.65
C CYS A 52 0.35 -6.65 -3.46
N THR A 53 0.51 -5.61 -2.63
CA THR A 53 1.30 -5.62 -1.40
C THR A 53 0.76 -6.67 -0.43
N LEU A 54 -0.56 -6.74 -0.25
CA LEU A 54 -1.21 -7.71 0.62
C LEU A 54 -1.01 -9.15 0.12
N TYR A 55 -1.19 -9.39 -1.18
CA TYR A 55 -0.97 -10.70 -1.79
C TYR A 55 0.48 -11.17 -1.62
N PHE A 56 1.43 -10.29 -1.90
CA PHE A 56 2.85 -10.58 -1.71
C PHE A 56 3.17 -10.87 -0.24
N SER A 57 2.63 -10.07 0.68
CA SER A 57 2.80 -10.25 2.12
C SER A 57 2.24 -11.61 2.59
N MET A 58 0.99 -11.95 2.23
CA MET A 58 0.39 -13.24 2.59
C MET A 58 1.18 -14.42 2.03
N ARG A 59 1.65 -14.33 0.78
CA ARG A 59 2.45 -15.39 0.16
C ARG A 59 3.81 -15.55 0.82
N TYR A 60 4.45 -14.44 1.22
CA TYR A 60 5.68 -14.45 2.03
C TYR A 60 5.45 -15.05 3.42
N MET A 61 4.31 -14.75 4.05
CA MET A 61 3.95 -15.32 5.35
C MET A 61 3.72 -16.84 5.24
N GLY A 62 2.98 -17.29 4.24
CA GLY A 62 2.64 -18.70 4.04
C GLY A 62 3.81 -19.60 3.62
N GLN A 63 4.85 -19.05 3.01
CA GLN A 63 6.07 -19.79 2.65
C GLN A 63 7.06 -19.96 3.82
N GLY A 64 6.72 -19.51 5.04
CA GLY A 64 7.60 -19.66 6.21
C GLY A 64 8.88 -18.82 6.12
N GLY A 65 8.89 -17.76 5.30
CA GLY A 65 10.04 -16.84 5.16
C GLY A 65 10.46 -16.16 6.48
N PHE A 66 9.60 -16.21 7.50
CA PHE A 66 9.92 -15.81 8.87
C PHE A 66 10.95 -16.74 9.54
N GLU A 67 10.92 -18.05 9.28
CA GLU A 67 11.86 -19.02 9.83
C GLU A 67 13.23 -18.95 9.11
N LEU A 68 13.23 -18.78 7.79
CA LEU A 68 14.46 -18.68 6.98
C LEU A 68 15.23 -17.38 7.25
N ALA A 69 14.55 -16.25 7.41
CA ALA A 69 15.20 -14.98 7.72
C ALA A 69 15.80 -14.95 9.14
N MET A 70 15.14 -15.57 10.13
CA MET A 70 15.69 -15.74 11.50
C MET A 70 16.87 -16.71 11.52
N ARG A 71 16.79 -17.84 10.80
CA ARG A 71 17.88 -18.83 10.75
C ARG A 71 19.17 -18.27 10.11
N SER A 72 19.07 -17.36 9.15
CA SER A 72 20.25 -16.74 8.53
C SER A 72 21.02 -15.79 9.46
N ASN A 73 20.35 -15.14 10.42
CA ASN A 73 21.01 -14.25 11.39
C ASN A 73 21.59 -15.00 12.60
N MET A 74 21.11 -16.21 12.90
CA MET A 74 21.64 -17.03 14.01
C MET A 74 22.89 -17.83 13.62
N VAL A 75 23.21 -17.96 12.33
CA VAL A 75 24.43 -18.61 11.83
C VAL A 75 25.61 -17.63 11.74
N LEU A 76 25.35 -16.32 11.87
CA LEU A 76 26.35 -15.24 11.78
C LEU A 76 26.59 -14.51 13.12
N ALA A 77 26.07 -15.03 14.25
CA ALA A 77 26.32 -14.54 15.61
C ALA A 77 27.18 -15.53 16.40
#